data_AF-A0AAN6VQG0-F1
#
_entry.id   AF-A0AAN6VQG0-F1
#
_cell.length_a   1.000
_cell.length_b   1.000
_cell.length_c   1.000
_cell.angle_alpha   90.00
_cell.angle_beta   90.00
_cell.angle_gamma   90.00
#
_symmetry.space_group_name_H-M   'P 1'
#
loop_
_entity.id
_entity.type
_entity.pdbx_description
1 polymer ?
#
loop_
_entity_poly.entity_id
_entity_poly.type
_entity_poly.pdbx_seq_one_letter_code
_entity_poly.pdbx_strand_id
1 'polypeptide(L)'
;MSAAVESSAPAANPEADAVGLPVPKKFKASDLPLPSATRTAIEGLAHTFKKKGGYDAIRKQVWEEFEASDYEAQVTKAILEVAEQEVERNPTQLLTLERGKAAALIDGALDRGGVYQKAEGVISALIDSRAIEAHIRQLRRAEIGDEAAEEERARGAKTDEEYAAETAARRAERERVRAELRAVEEKKRQLEREIKAREDTKRRETERAAREERRKKEREE
;
A
#
# COMPACT_ATOMS: atom_id res chain seq x y z
N MET A 1 -35.77 -61.26 -11.01
CA MET A 1 -36.48 -60.24 -10.21
C MET A 1 -35.47 -59.62 -9.26
N SER A 2 -34.86 -58.50 -9.67
CA SER A 2 -33.85 -57.79 -8.89
C SER A 2 -34.49 -56.53 -8.34
N ALA A 3 -34.50 -56.42 -7.02
CA ALA A 3 -34.95 -55.25 -6.28
C ALA A 3 -33.91 -54.14 -6.41
N ALA A 4 -34.32 -52.98 -6.93
CA ALA A 4 -33.57 -51.75 -6.84
C ALA A 4 -33.90 -51.09 -5.49
N VAL A 5 -32.89 -50.97 -4.64
CA VAL A 5 -32.94 -50.17 -3.40
C VAL A 5 -32.49 -48.76 -3.77
N GLU A 6 -33.41 -47.82 -3.64
CA GLU A 6 -33.21 -46.40 -3.90
C GLU A 6 -32.67 -45.75 -2.62
N SER A 7 -31.40 -45.35 -2.66
CA SER A 7 -30.67 -44.71 -1.56
C SER A 7 -30.91 -43.20 -1.59
N SER A 8 -31.84 -42.73 -0.75
CA SER A 8 -32.04 -41.32 -0.42
C SER A 8 -30.92 -40.80 0.49
N ALA A 9 -29.99 -40.03 -0.06
CA ALA A 9 -28.99 -39.27 0.70
C ALA A 9 -29.50 -37.84 0.99
N PRO A 10 -29.20 -37.28 2.18
CA PRO A 10 -29.79 -36.01 2.63
C PRO A 10 -29.11 -34.79 2.00
N ALA A 11 -29.92 -33.76 1.79
CA ALA A 11 -29.56 -32.48 1.21
C ALA A 11 -28.42 -31.78 1.97
N ALA A 12 -27.41 -31.35 1.22
CA ALA A 12 -26.37 -30.46 1.68
C ALA A 12 -26.97 -29.08 1.98
N ASN A 13 -26.84 -28.62 3.23
CA ASN A 13 -27.06 -27.23 3.61
C ASN A 13 -26.10 -26.34 2.79
N PRO A 14 -26.58 -25.31 2.06
CA PRO A 14 -25.69 -24.30 1.56
C PRO A 14 -25.21 -23.50 2.77
N GLU A 15 -23.91 -23.57 3.00
CA GLU A 15 -23.20 -22.76 3.97
C GLU A 15 -23.61 -21.30 3.79
N ALA A 16 -23.96 -20.68 4.92
CA ALA A 16 -24.17 -19.27 5.01
C ALA A 16 -22.94 -18.56 4.45
N ASP A 17 -23.12 -17.83 3.36
CA ASP A 17 -22.24 -16.77 2.91
C ASP A 17 -22.16 -15.72 4.03
N ALA A 18 -21.29 -15.98 5.00
CA ALA A 18 -20.75 -14.94 5.84
C ALA A 18 -19.98 -14.03 4.89
N VAL A 19 -20.61 -12.92 4.52
CA VAL A 19 -19.98 -11.78 3.86
C VAL A 19 -18.86 -11.31 4.80
N GLY A 20 -17.70 -11.95 4.67
CA GLY A 20 -16.51 -11.65 5.42
C GLY A 20 -16.08 -10.26 5.04
N LEU A 21 -16.31 -9.30 5.94
CA LEU A 21 -15.65 -8.00 5.87
C LEU A 21 -14.17 -8.26 5.60
N PRO A 22 -13.56 -7.60 4.59
CA PRO A 22 -12.19 -7.87 4.21
C PRO A 22 -11.30 -7.72 5.45
N VAL A 23 -10.68 -8.82 5.87
CA VAL A 23 -9.74 -8.81 6.99
C VAL A 23 -8.68 -7.76 6.66
N PRO A 24 -8.48 -6.72 7.49
CA PRO A 24 -7.51 -5.68 7.20
C PRO A 24 -6.14 -6.34 7.03
N LYS A 25 -5.61 -6.25 5.81
CA LYS A 25 -4.29 -6.77 5.49
C LYS A 25 -3.28 -6.04 6.37
N LYS A 26 -2.59 -6.78 7.23
CA LYS A 26 -1.52 -6.24 8.07
C LYS A 26 -0.30 -5.97 7.19
N PHE A 27 -0.23 -4.78 6.59
CA PHE A 27 0.94 -4.36 5.84
C PHE A 27 2.09 -4.09 6.79
N LYS A 28 3.19 -4.85 6.66
CA LYS A 28 4.43 -4.59 7.39
C LYS A 28 5.32 -3.67 6.56
N ALA A 29 6.25 -2.99 7.24
CA ALA A 29 7.28 -2.20 6.55
C ALA A 29 8.07 -3.07 5.55
N SER A 30 8.27 -4.36 5.85
CA SER A 30 8.90 -5.36 4.96
C SER A 30 8.22 -5.50 3.60
N ASP A 31 6.91 -5.29 3.53
CA ASP A 31 6.09 -5.56 2.35
C ASP A 31 6.11 -4.40 1.35
N LEU A 32 6.63 -3.24 1.79
CA LEU A 32 6.80 -2.07 0.94
C LEU A 32 8.15 -2.11 0.21
N PRO A 33 8.21 -1.64 -1.06
CA PRO A 33 9.44 -1.51 -1.83
C PRO A 33 10.26 -0.29 -1.35
N LEU A 34 10.60 -0.27 -0.06
CA LEU A 34 11.35 0.80 0.59
C LEU A 34 12.80 0.37 0.89
N PRO A 35 13.73 1.33 0.98
CA PRO A 35 15.09 1.04 1.44
C PRO A 35 15.10 0.39 2.82
N SER A 36 16.05 -0.52 3.07
CA SER A 36 16.18 -1.24 4.35
C SER A 36 16.23 -0.27 5.55
N ALA A 37 17.03 0.80 5.45
CA ALA A 37 17.15 1.81 6.50
C ALA A 37 15.83 2.50 6.82
N THR A 38 15.02 2.81 5.79
CA THR A 38 13.69 3.42 5.97
C THR A 38 12.73 2.45 6.67
N ARG A 39 12.77 1.17 6.32
CA ARG A 39 11.95 0.14 6.97
C ARG A 39 12.30 -0.01 8.45
N THR A 40 13.58 -0.09 8.78
CA THR A 40 14.04 -0.15 10.18
C THR A 40 13.67 1.11 10.97
N ALA A 41 13.74 2.30 10.37
CA ALA A 41 13.32 3.54 11.03
C ALA A 41 11.82 3.54 11.35
N ILE A 42 10.96 3.09 10.44
CA ILE A 42 9.51 2.97 10.66
C ILE A 42 9.21 1.99 11.80
N GLU A 43 9.85 0.81 11.79
CA GLU A 43 9.68 -0.17 12.86
C GLU A 43 10.21 0.34 14.22
N GLY A 44 11.32 1.08 14.20
CA GLY A 44 11.89 1.76 15.37
C GLY A 44 10.93 2.80 15.96
N LEU A 45 10.24 3.58 15.11
CA LEU A 45 9.21 4.53 15.55
C LEU A 45 8.03 3.82 16.21
N ALA A 46 7.53 2.72 15.64
CA ALA A 46 6.46 1.95 16.27
C ALA A 46 6.88 1.37 17.64
N HIS A 47 8.12 0.88 17.75
CA HIS A 47 8.65 0.35 19.00
C HIS A 47 8.83 1.44 20.07
N THR A 48 9.41 2.59 19.69
CA THR A 48 9.59 3.73 20.60
C THR A 48 8.27 4.34 21.03
N PHE A 49 7.29 4.41 20.13
CA PHE A 49 5.92 4.83 20.43
C PHE A 49 5.30 3.98 21.55
N LYS A 50 5.39 2.66 21.43
CA LYS A 50 4.92 1.74 22.48
C LYS A 50 5.72 1.90 23.78
N LYS A 51 7.05 1.97 23.69
CA LYS A 51 7.94 2.05 24.86
C LYS A 51 7.77 3.36 25.65
N LYS A 52 7.48 4.47 24.98
CA LYS A 52 7.26 5.78 25.63
C LYS A 52 5.82 5.98 26.13
N GLY A 53 4.98 4.93 26.10
CA GLY A 53 3.62 4.99 26.65
C GLY A 53 2.59 5.64 25.72
N GLY A 54 2.90 5.83 24.43
CA GLY A 54 1.95 6.39 23.46
C GLY A 54 0.68 5.55 23.33
N TYR A 55 0.80 4.22 23.45
CA TYR A 55 -0.36 3.32 23.44
C TYR A 55 -1.27 3.53 24.65
N ASP A 56 -0.69 3.64 25.85
CA ASP A 56 -1.46 3.84 27.08
C ASP A 56 -2.13 5.23 27.09
N ALA A 57 -1.47 6.25 26.53
CA ALA A 57 -2.03 7.58 26.38
C ALA A 57 -3.28 7.57 25.48
N ILE A 58 -3.20 6.94 24.30
CA ILE A 58 -4.37 6.81 23.41
C ILE A 58 -5.46 5.98 24.09
N ARG A 59 -5.12 4.86 24.74
CA ARG A 59 -6.11 4.03 25.43
C ARG A 59 -6.87 4.84 26.47
N LYS A 60 -6.17 5.68 27.25
CA LYS A 60 -6.79 6.56 28.23
C LYS A 60 -7.69 7.61 27.58
N GLN A 61 -7.22 8.25 26.52
CA GLN A 61 -8.02 9.24 25.78
C GLN A 61 -9.30 8.62 25.21
N VAL A 62 -9.20 7.46 24.54
CA VAL A 62 -10.37 6.75 23.99
C VAL A 62 -11.34 6.37 25.10
N TRP A 63 -10.83 5.95 26.26
CA TRP A 63 -11.66 5.64 27.42
C TRP A 63 -12.36 6.88 27.98
N GLU A 64 -11.67 8.00 28.10
CA GLU A 64 -12.25 9.27 28.54
C GLU A 64 -13.30 9.80 27.56
N GLU A 65 -13.06 9.69 26.25
CA GLU A 65 -14.03 10.04 25.22
C GLU A 65 -15.25 9.11 25.23
N PHE A 66 -15.02 7.82 25.49
CA PHE A 66 -16.09 6.84 25.64
C PHE A 66 -16.95 7.12 26.89
N GLU A 67 -16.34 7.38 28.06
CA GLU A 67 -17.07 7.74 29.29
C GLU A 67 -17.80 9.09 29.18
N ALA A 68 -17.21 10.06 28.48
CA ALA A 68 -17.85 11.35 28.23
C ALA A 68 -19.03 11.25 27.24
N SER A 69 -19.11 10.16 26.49
CA SER A 69 -20.17 9.91 25.52
C SER A 69 -21.31 9.10 26.12
N ASP A 70 -22.49 9.18 25.51
CA ASP A 70 -23.64 8.34 25.86
C ASP A 70 -23.53 6.90 25.28
N TYR A 71 -22.35 6.48 24.81
CA TYR A 71 -22.20 5.15 24.19
C TYR A 71 -22.29 4.01 25.21
N GLU A 72 -21.86 4.22 26.46
CA GLU A 72 -22.05 3.24 27.53
C GLU A 72 -23.54 2.89 27.66
N ALA A 73 -24.39 3.91 27.79
CA ALA A 73 -25.84 3.73 27.90
C ALA A 73 -26.44 3.02 26.66
N GLN A 74 -25.95 3.32 25.46
CA GLN A 74 -26.39 2.67 24.23
C GLN A 74 -26.01 1.19 24.19
N VAL A 75 -24.79 0.84 24.60
CA VAL A 75 -24.32 -0.55 24.68
C VAL A 75 -25.10 -1.31 25.75
N THR A 76 -25.30 -0.72 26.94
CA THR A 76 -26.12 -1.33 27.99
C THR A 76 -27.55 -1.57 27.52
N LYS A 77 -28.16 -0.60 26.82
CA LYS A 77 -29.50 -0.77 26.25
C LYS A 77 -29.55 -1.91 25.23
N ALA A 78 -28.58 -1.99 24.32
CA ALA A 78 -28.52 -3.08 23.34
C ALA A 78 -28.34 -4.46 24.03
N ILE A 79 -27.55 -4.52 25.11
CA ILE A 79 -27.38 -5.74 25.91
C ILE A 79 -28.70 -6.15 26.56
N LEU A 80 -29.42 -5.20 27.16
CA LEU A 80 -30.70 -5.46 27.79
C LEU A 80 -31.75 -5.93 26.78
N GLU A 81 -31.85 -5.29 25.61
CA GLU A 81 -32.80 -5.70 24.56
C GLU A 81 -32.57 -7.14 24.09
N VAL A 82 -31.32 -7.56 23.90
CA VAL A 82 -31.01 -8.95 23.52
C VAL A 82 -31.26 -9.90 24.68
N ALA A 83 -30.92 -9.52 25.90
CA ALA A 83 -31.19 -10.33 27.08
C ALA A 83 -32.69 -10.56 27.29
N GLU A 84 -33.52 -9.52 27.12
CA GLU A 84 -34.98 -9.61 27.19
C GLU A 84 -35.52 -10.57 26.11
N GLN A 85 -35.08 -10.42 24.86
CA GLN A 85 -35.47 -11.32 23.76
C GLN A 85 -35.10 -12.78 24.04
N GLU A 86 -33.90 -13.04 24.59
CA GLU A 86 -33.48 -14.39 24.93
C GLU A 86 -34.28 -14.97 26.10
N VAL A 87 -34.63 -14.15 27.09
CA VAL A 87 -35.52 -14.54 28.20
C VAL A 87 -36.93 -14.86 27.69
N GLU A 88 -37.48 -14.08 26.77
CA GLU A 88 -38.79 -14.36 26.15
C GLU A 88 -38.75 -15.63 25.30
N ARG A 89 -37.66 -15.86 24.58
CA ARG A 89 -37.49 -17.02 23.70
C ARG A 89 -37.28 -18.31 24.47
N ASN A 90 -36.47 -18.29 25.52
CA ASN A 90 -36.04 -19.48 26.27
C ASN A 90 -36.22 -19.29 27.79
N PRO A 91 -37.44 -19.02 28.30
CA PRO A 91 -37.67 -18.63 29.69
C PRO A 91 -37.34 -19.75 30.67
N THR A 92 -37.72 -20.99 30.35
CA THR A 92 -37.46 -22.14 31.21
C THR A 92 -35.97 -22.44 31.31
N GLN A 93 -35.19 -22.22 30.26
CA GLN A 93 -33.75 -22.47 30.28
C GLN A 93 -33.00 -21.35 31.02
N LEU A 94 -33.39 -20.09 30.86
CA LEU A 94 -32.65 -18.99 31.49
C LEU A 94 -33.06 -18.73 32.94
N LEU A 95 -34.32 -18.93 33.30
CA LEU A 95 -34.83 -18.63 34.64
C LEU A 95 -34.71 -19.79 35.64
N THR A 96 -34.50 -21.03 35.16
CA THR A 96 -34.29 -22.20 36.03
C THR A 96 -32.83 -22.55 36.24
N LEU A 97 -31.94 -22.14 35.32
CA LEU A 97 -30.51 -22.35 35.46
C LEU A 97 -29.88 -21.39 36.49
N GLU A 98 -28.73 -21.80 37.02
CA GLU A 98 -27.90 -20.93 37.85
C GLU A 98 -27.51 -19.66 37.09
N ARG A 99 -27.53 -18.52 37.80
CA ARG A 99 -27.28 -17.18 37.24
C ARG A 99 -26.04 -17.11 36.34
N GLY A 100 -24.94 -17.78 36.71
CA GLY A 100 -23.71 -17.80 35.91
C GLY A 100 -23.87 -18.52 34.57
N LYS A 101 -24.62 -19.62 34.52
CA LYS A 101 -24.88 -20.36 33.28
C LYS A 101 -25.86 -19.61 32.39
N ALA A 102 -26.89 -18.99 32.96
CA ALA A 102 -27.81 -18.12 32.23
C ALA A 102 -27.07 -16.91 31.64
N ALA A 103 -26.18 -16.27 32.40
CA ALA A 103 -25.35 -15.17 31.92
C ALA A 103 -24.45 -15.59 30.75
N ALA A 104 -23.82 -16.78 30.82
CA ALA A 104 -23.00 -17.29 29.72
C ALA A 104 -23.81 -17.57 28.44
N LEU A 105 -25.06 -18.01 28.57
CA LEU A 105 -25.94 -18.23 27.41
C LEU A 105 -26.35 -16.91 26.74
N ILE A 106 -26.69 -15.91 27.55
CA ILE A 106 -27.00 -14.55 27.07
C ILE A 106 -25.76 -13.92 26.44
N ASP A 107 -24.59 -14.05 27.06
CA ASP A 107 -23.31 -13.56 26.54
C ASP A 107 -22.99 -14.15 25.17
N GLY A 108 -23.16 -15.47 25.01
CA GLY A 108 -23.04 -16.11 23.71
C GLY A 108 -24.07 -15.62 22.68
N ALA A 109 -25.27 -15.22 23.11
CA ALA A 109 -26.27 -14.63 22.22
C ALA A 109 -25.91 -13.19 21.81
N LEU A 110 -25.33 -12.39 22.72
CA LEU A 110 -24.83 -11.05 22.44
C LEU A 110 -23.71 -11.06 21.39
N ASP A 111 -22.78 -12.01 21.51
CA ASP A 111 -21.68 -12.19 20.56
C ASP A 111 -22.20 -12.55 19.15
N ARG A 112 -23.14 -13.50 19.08
CA ARG A 112 -23.82 -13.84 17.80
C ARG A 112 -24.68 -12.68 17.27
N GLY A 113 -25.25 -11.88 18.15
CA GLY A 113 -26.10 -10.73 17.85
C GLY A 113 -25.32 -9.52 17.30
N GLY A 114 -23.98 -9.58 17.28
CA GLY A 114 -23.17 -8.51 16.73
C GLY A 114 -23.02 -7.31 17.68
N VAL A 115 -23.47 -7.41 18.94
CA VAL A 115 -23.51 -6.26 19.86
C VAL A 115 -22.09 -5.81 20.19
N TYR A 116 -21.19 -6.76 20.47
CA TYR A 116 -19.79 -6.47 20.76
C TYR A 116 -19.05 -5.91 19.54
N GLN A 117 -19.33 -6.41 18.35
CA GLN A 117 -18.72 -5.96 17.10
C GLN A 117 -19.15 -4.53 16.76
N LYS A 118 -20.42 -4.16 17.04
CA LYS A 118 -20.89 -2.78 16.94
C LYS A 118 -20.20 -1.87 17.95
N ALA A 119 -20.05 -2.32 19.20
CA ALA A 119 -19.34 -1.56 20.23
C ALA A 119 -17.85 -1.37 19.87
N GLU A 120 -17.18 -2.41 19.36
CA GLU A 120 -15.81 -2.35 18.85
C GLU A 120 -15.68 -1.36 17.70
N GLY A 121 -16.66 -1.31 16.80
CA GLY A 121 -16.71 -0.33 15.71
C GLY A 121 -16.77 1.11 16.20
N VAL A 122 -17.60 1.39 17.22
CA VAL A 122 -17.67 2.71 17.85
C VAL A 122 -16.36 3.08 18.54
N ILE A 123 -15.80 2.17 19.35
CA ILE A 123 -14.51 2.39 20.01
C ILE A 123 -13.41 2.63 18.98
N SER A 124 -13.41 1.89 17.88
CA SER A 124 -12.45 2.07 16.78
C SER A 124 -12.58 3.44 16.11
N ALA A 125 -13.80 3.97 16.00
CA ALA A 125 -14.05 5.30 15.46
C ALA A 125 -13.59 6.44 16.39
N LEU A 126 -13.52 6.19 17.70
CA LEU A 126 -12.95 7.12 18.68
C LEU A 126 -11.41 7.17 18.64
N ILE A 127 -10.75 6.20 17.98
CA ILE A 127 -9.29 6.22 17.86
C ILE A 127 -8.88 7.32 16.87
N ASP A 128 -8.44 8.47 17.39
CA ASP A 128 -7.91 9.55 16.57
C ASP A 128 -6.52 9.21 16.00
N SER A 129 -6.52 8.59 14.82
CA SER A 129 -5.30 8.31 14.04
C SER A 129 -4.39 9.52 13.82
N ARG A 130 -4.94 10.75 13.77
CA ARG A 130 -4.14 11.98 13.58
C ARG A 130 -3.37 12.33 14.85
N ALA A 131 -3.97 12.13 16.03
CA ALA A 131 -3.28 12.28 17.30
C ALA A 131 -2.12 11.27 17.42
N ILE A 132 -2.33 10.02 17.00
CA ILE A 132 -1.28 8.99 16.94
C ILE A 132 -0.14 9.45 16.03
N GLU A 133 -0.47 9.89 14.82
CA GLU A 133 0.51 10.36 13.84
C GLU A 133 1.30 11.57 14.38
N ALA A 134 0.62 12.54 14.98
CA ALA A 134 1.26 13.71 15.56
C ALA A 134 2.28 13.33 16.64
N HIS A 135 1.94 12.37 17.50
CA HIS A 135 2.86 11.86 18.52
C HIS A 135 4.05 11.11 17.90
N ILE A 136 3.83 10.27 16.89
CA ILE A 136 4.92 9.61 16.15
C ILE A 136 5.85 10.65 15.51
N ARG A 137 5.30 11.73 14.93
CA ARG A 137 6.09 12.82 14.36
C ARG A 137 6.88 13.59 15.43
N GLN A 138 6.33 13.75 16.64
CA GLN A 138 7.08 14.32 17.77
C GLN A 138 8.24 13.41 18.19
N LEU A 139 8.03 12.09 18.23
CA LEU A 139 9.10 11.13 18.50
C LEU A 139 10.21 11.20 17.44
N ARG A 140 9.82 11.32 16.17
CA ARG A 140 10.77 11.46 15.07
C ARG A 140 11.56 12.76 15.16
N ARG A 141 10.90 13.90 15.43
CA ARG A 141 11.56 15.18 15.69
C ARG A 141 12.58 15.10 16.83
N ALA A 142 12.24 14.41 17.92
CA ALA A 142 13.16 14.19 19.04
C ALA A 142 14.35 13.27 18.71
N GLU A 143 14.25 12.43 17.67
CA GLU A 143 15.31 11.49 17.26
C GLU A 143 16.27 12.10 16.24
N ILE A 144 15.75 12.80 15.22
CA ILE A 144 16.54 13.31 14.08
C ILE A 144 16.69 14.83 14.04
N GLY A 145 15.98 15.56 14.92
CA GLY A 145 15.93 17.02 14.94
C GLY A 145 14.80 17.60 14.09
N ASP A 146 14.43 18.86 14.37
CA ASP A 146 13.28 19.52 13.76
C ASP A 146 13.45 19.76 12.26
N GLU A 147 14.62 20.21 11.82
CA GLU A 147 14.89 20.51 10.41
C GLU A 147 14.81 19.26 9.52
N ALA A 148 15.53 18.19 9.92
CA ALA A 148 15.52 16.93 9.18
C ALA A 148 14.13 16.26 9.15
N ALA A 149 13.36 16.38 10.23
CA ALA A 149 12.01 15.84 10.31
C ALA A 149 11.02 16.60 9.40
N GLU A 150 11.14 17.92 9.30
CA GLU A 150 10.29 18.70 8.40
C GLU A 150 10.62 18.44 6.92
N GLU A 151 11.89 18.24 6.56
CA GLU A 151 12.27 17.79 5.22
C GLU A 151 11.72 16.39 4.89
N GLU A 152 11.79 15.45 5.84
CA GLU A 152 11.21 14.11 5.69
C GLU A 152 9.69 14.19 5.49
N ARG A 153 9.02 15.03 6.29
CA ARG A 153 7.57 15.28 6.17
C ARG A 153 7.22 15.91 4.83
N ALA A 154 7.95 16.93 4.38
CA ALA A 154 7.70 17.60 3.10
C ALA A 154 7.89 16.64 1.92
N ARG A 155 8.91 15.79 1.97
CA ARG A 155 9.15 14.74 0.97
C ARG A 155 8.03 13.69 0.96
N GLY A 156 7.54 13.31 2.14
CA GLY A 156 6.45 12.35 2.29
C GLY A 156 5.07 12.91 1.94
N ALA A 157 4.88 14.23 2.03
CA ALA A 157 3.62 14.92 1.74
C ALA A 157 3.37 15.18 0.24
N LYS A 158 4.27 14.72 -0.64
CA LYS A 158 4.09 14.83 -2.08
C LYS A 158 2.81 14.11 -2.51
N THR A 159 2.00 14.82 -3.29
CA THR A 159 0.77 14.30 -3.86
C THR A 159 1.05 13.36 -5.04
N ASP A 160 0.08 12.50 -5.37
CA ASP A 160 0.20 11.59 -6.52
C ASP A 160 0.43 12.36 -7.84
N GLU A 161 -0.17 13.54 -7.97
CA GLU A 161 0.00 14.43 -9.13
C GLU A 161 1.44 14.94 -9.24
N GLU A 162 2.04 15.37 -8.12
CA GLU A 162 3.43 15.81 -8.07
C GLU A 162 4.39 14.66 -8.37
N TYR A 163 4.11 13.45 -7.86
CA TYR A 163 4.87 12.25 -8.20
C TYR A 163 4.78 11.91 -9.69
N ALA A 164 3.60 12.03 -10.28
CA ALA A 164 3.39 11.81 -11.72
C ALA A 164 4.16 12.83 -12.55
N ALA A 165 4.12 14.12 -12.17
CA ALA A 165 4.85 15.19 -12.83
C ALA A 165 6.38 15.00 -12.75
N GLU A 166 6.91 14.69 -11.57
CA GLU A 166 8.34 14.42 -11.36
C GLU A 166 8.79 13.22 -12.20
N THR A 167 7.98 12.17 -12.24
CA THR A 167 8.27 10.97 -13.03
C THR A 167 8.23 11.27 -14.53
N ALA A 168 7.24 12.04 -15.00
CA ALA A 168 7.15 12.48 -16.39
C ALA A 168 8.34 13.35 -16.80
N ALA A 169 8.76 14.29 -15.95
CA ALA A 169 9.93 15.12 -16.17
C ALA A 169 11.21 14.28 -16.30
N ARG A 170 11.42 13.31 -15.40
CA ARG A 170 12.55 12.36 -15.51
C ARG A 170 12.51 11.53 -16.77
N ARG A 171 11.32 11.11 -17.24
CA ARG A 171 11.19 10.38 -18.51
C ARG A 171 11.53 11.29 -19.69
N ALA A 172 11.00 12.51 -19.71
CA ALA A 172 11.28 13.49 -20.75
C ALA A 172 12.78 13.82 -20.82
N GLU A 173 13.45 14.01 -19.67
CA GLU A 173 14.89 14.21 -19.62
C GLU A 173 15.66 13.02 -20.20
N ARG A 174 15.31 11.79 -19.80
CA ARG A 174 15.91 10.57 -20.36
C ARG A 174 15.69 10.47 -21.86
N GLU A 175 14.52 10.85 -22.36
CA GLU A 175 14.22 10.86 -23.78
C GLU A 175 15.02 11.92 -24.54
N ARG A 176 15.20 13.11 -23.96
CA ARG A 176 16.05 14.17 -24.52
C ARG A 176 17.50 13.71 -24.61
N VAL A 177 18.06 13.15 -23.54
CA VAL A 177 19.42 12.59 -23.54
C VAL A 177 19.56 11.50 -24.61
N ARG A 178 18.58 10.59 -24.73
CA ARG A 178 18.58 9.56 -25.79
C ARG A 178 18.45 10.14 -27.19
N ALA A 179 17.68 11.21 -27.38
CA ALA A 179 17.53 11.88 -28.66
C ALA A 179 18.82 12.60 -29.07
N GLU A 180 19.47 13.29 -28.12
CA GLU A 180 20.76 13.95 -28.34
C GLU A 180 21.84 12.94 -28.70
N LEU A 181 21.94 11.83 -27.96
CA LEU A 181 22.87 10.74 -28.29
C LEU A 181 22.63 10.19 -29.70
N ARG A 182 21.37 9.93 -30.08
CA ARG A 182 21.03 9.49 -31.44
C ARG A 182 21.43 10.53 -32.50
N ALA A 183 21.20 11.81 -32.26
CA ALA A 183 21.57 12.88 -33.18
C ALA A 183 23.10 13.01 -33.35
N VAL A 184 23.87 12.83 -32.27
CA VAL A 184 25.34 12.81 -32.34
C VAL A 184 25.83 11.62 -33.15
N GLU A 185 25.27 10.43 -32.94
CA GLU A 185 25.61 9.23 -33.69
C GLU A 185 25.29 9.37 -35.19
N GLU A 186 24.13 9.95 -35.54
CA GLU A 186 23.76 10.21 -36.93
C GLU A 186 24.71 11.19 -37.61
N LYS A 187 25.05 12.30 -36.93
CA LYS A 187 26.03 13.27 -37.44
C LYS A 187 27.39 12.62 -37.67
N LYS A 188 27.85 11.77 -36.74
CA LYS A 188 29.10 11.02 -36.90
C LYS A 188 29.06 10.12 -38.13
N ARG A 189 27.97 9.38 -38.34
CA ARG A 189 27.79 8.52 -39.53
C ARG A 189 27.76 9.32 -40.83
N GLN A 190 27.16 10.50 -40.83
CA GLN A 190 27.14 11.39 -42.01
C GLN A 190 28.53 11.90 -42.35
N LEU A 191 29.29 12.38 -41.36
CA LEU A 191 30.66 12.84 -41.54
C LEU A 191 31.58 11.71 -42.05
N GLU A 192 31.46 10.50 -41.50
CA GLU A 192 32.21 9.32 -41.97
C GLU A 192 31.90 9.00 -43.45
N ARG A 193 30.63 9.07 -43.85
CA ARG A 193 30.22 8.88 -45.25
C ARG A 193 30.78 9.97 -46.17
N GLU A 194 30.75 11.22 -45.72
CA GLU A 194 31.27 12.36 -46.50
C GLU A 194 32.79 12.29 -46.66
N ILE A 195 33.53 11.96 -45.59
CA ILE A 195 34.97 11.74 -45.64
C ILE A 195 35.30 10.63 -46.63
N LYS A 196 34.63 9.48 -46.53
CA LYS A 196 34.84 8.35 -47.45
C LYS A 196 34.55 8.71 -48.91
N ALA A 197 33.47 9.46 -49.17
CA ALA A 197 33.15 9.92 -50.52
C ALA A 197 34.19 10.91 -51.08
N ARG A 198 34.70 11.82 -50.24
CA ARG A 198 35.78 12.75 -50.61
C ARG A 198 37.11 12.03 -50.86
N GLU A 199 37.41 10.97 -50.11
CA GLU A 199 38.58 10.13 -50.34
C GLU A 199 38.46 9.33 -51.65
N ASP A 200 37.28 8.74 -51.91
CA ASP A 200 37.02 7.98 -53.14
C ASP A 200 37.09 8.87 -54.40
N THR A 201 36.57 10.09 -54.33
CA THR A 201 36.66 11.07 -55.44
C THR A 201 38.11 11.48 -55.70
N LYS A 202 38.86 11.84 -54.65
CA LYS A 202 40.30 12.14 -54.78
C LYS A 202 41.08 10.97 -55.37
N ARG A 203 40.79 9.73 -54.96
CA ARG A 203 41.44 8.53 -55.51
C ARG A 203 41.12 8.34 -56.99
N ARG A 204 39.87 8.56 -57.42
CA ARG A 204 39.48 8.48 -58.84
C ARG A 204 40.14 9.57 -59.68
N GLU A 205 40.29 10.77 -59.14
CA GLU A 205 40.98 11.88 -59.83
C GLU A 205 42.47 11.63 -59.99
N THR A 206 43.16 11.15 -58.95
CA THR A 206 44.59 10.79 -59.05
C THR A 206 44.82 9.62 -60.01
N GLU A 207 43.91 8.63 -60.04
CA GLU A 207 43.97 7.53 -61.00
C GLU A 207 43.75 8.01 -62.45
N ARG A 208 42.80 8.93 -62.68
CA ARG A 208 42.58 9.55 -64.00
C ARG A 208 43.79 10.37 -64.46
N ALA A 209 44.35 11.20 -63.60
CA ALA A 209 45.55 11.99 -63.90
C ALA A 209 46.74 11.07 -64.23
N ALA A 210 46.97 10.01 -63.44
CA ALA A 210 48.03 9.04 -63.72
C ALA A 210 47.83 8.30 -65.05
N ARG A 211 46.57 8.00 -65.43
CA ARG A 211 46.25 7.38 -66.73
C ARG A 211 46.47 8.35 -67.90
N GLU A 212 46.13 9.62 -67.73
CA GLU A 212 46.38 10.65 -68.74
C GLU A 212 47.88 10.93 -68.93
N GLU A 213 48.67 10.95 -67.86
CA GLU A 213 50.13 11.06 -67.97
C GLU A 213 50.75 9.86 -68.69
N ARG A 214 50.28 8.63 -68.44
CA ARG A 214 50.72 7.45 -69.19
C ARG A 214 50.40 7.56 -70.68
N ARG A 215 49.20 8.03 -71.03
CA ARG A 215 48.79 8.24 -72.44
C ARG A 215 49.57 9.37 -73.15
N LYS A 216 50.08 10.37 -72.42
CA LYS A 216 50.96 11.41 -72.98
C LYS A 216 52.36 10.87 -73.24
N LYS A 217 52.91 10.10 -72.29
CA LYS A 217 54.22 9.44 -72.45
C LYS A 217 54.24 8.47 -73.64
N GLU A 218 53.15 7.74 -73.90
CA GLU A 218 52.99 6.85 -75.06
C GLU A 218 52.78 7.58 -76.41
N ARG A 219 52.59 8.91 -76.43
CA ARG A 219 52.43 9.71 -77.66
C ARG A 219 53.67 10.55 -78.01
N GLU A 220 54.62 10.63 -77.09
CA GLU A 220 55.90 11.35 -77.25
C GLU A 220 57.06 10.39 -77.58
N GLU A 221 56.82 9.07 -77.59
CA GLU A 221 57.62 8.02 -78.23
C GLU A 221 57.10 7.72 -79.64
#